data_AF-G8TFR7-F1
#
_entry.id   AF-G8TFR7-F1
#
_cell.length_a   1.000
_cell.length_b   1.000
_cell.length_c   1.000
_cell.angle_alpha   90.00
_cell.angle_beta   90.00
_cell.angle_gamma   90.00
#
_symmetry.space_group_name_H-M   'P 1'
#
loop_
_entity.id
_entity.type
_entity.pdbx_description
1 polymer ?
#
loop_
_entity_poly.entity_id
_entity_poly.type
_entity_poly.pdbx_seq_one_letter_code
_entity_poly.pdbx_strand_id
1 'polypeptide(L)'
;MVILREHLRKSDYDWEIGLNHSLQNNEPDRRIFNRFNGNQVLFMINYFGTSVGKMTFTEGLQIEELISTQLPKEAKSELSVFNWLRGVYLYFNN
;
A
#
# COMPACT_ATOMS: atom_id res chain seq x y z
N MET A 1 9.75 -9.92 -3.27
CA MET A 1 8.97 -10.47 -2.14
C MET A 1 7.50 -10.26 -2.45
N VAL A 2 6.61 -11.17 -2.01
CA VAL A 2 5.17 -11.01 -2.14
C VAL A 2 4.50 -11.19 -0.77
N ILE A 3 3.78 -10.17 -0.32
CA ILE A 3 2.85 -10.22 0.82
C ILE A 3 1.53 -10.79 0.30
N LEU A 4 0.89 -11.65 1.11
CA LEU A 4 -0.40 -12.26 0.83
C LEU A 4 -1.42 -11.75 1.85
N ARG A 5 -2.71 -11.99 1.59
CA ARG A 5 -3.79 -11.55 2.47
C ARG A 5 -3.60 -12.04 3.90
N GLU A 6 -3.25 -13.31 4.08
CA GLU A 6 -3.03 -13.96 5.37
C GLU A 6 -1.83 -13.41 6.16
N HIS A 7 -0.96 -12.64 5.51
CA HIS A 7 0.18 -12.01 6.15
C HIS A 7 -0.18 -10.65 6.79
N LEU A 8 -1.24 -9.99 6.31
CA LEU A 8 -1.69 -8.72 6.87
C LEU A 8 -2.24 -8.91 8.29
N ARG A 9 -1.91 -7.97 9.18
CA ARG A 9 -2.21 -8.05 10.61
C ARG A 9 -3.44 -7.23 11.02
N LYS A 10 -3.87 -6.26 10.22
CA LYS A 10 -5.06 -5.46 10.51
C LYS A 10 -6.32 -6.25 10.16
N SER A 11 -7.31 -6.19 11.05
CA SER A 11 -8.53 -7.01 10.96
C SER A 11 -9.75 -6.24 10.43
N ASP A 12 -9.62 -4.93 10.22
CA ASP A 12 -10.70 -4.02 9.82
C ASP A 12 -10.81 -3.86 8.30
N TYR A 13 -10.17 -4.74 7.53
CA TYR A 13 -10.26 -4.73 6.08
C TYR A 13 -11.58 -5.29 5.56
N ASP A 14 -12.20 -4.51 4.68
CA ASP A 14 -13.21 -4.98 3.74
C ASP A 14 -12.50 -5.60 2.53
N TRP A 15 -12.75 -6.89 2.33
CA TRP A 15 -12.20 -7.69 1.23
C TRP A 15 -13.20 -7.89 0.08
N GLU A 16 -14.47 -7.55 0.29
CA GLU A 16 -15.53 -7.68 -0.71
C GLU A 16 -15.43 -6.56 -1.76
N ILE A 17 -14.82 -5.44 -1.39
CA ILE A 17 -14.50 -4.37 -2.34
C ILE A 17 -13.26 -4.76 -3.15
N GLY A 18 -13.49 -5.16 -4.41
CA GLY A 18 -12.42 -5.51 -5.34
C GLY A 18 -11.46 -4.36 -5.68
N LEU A 19 -10.35 -4.71 -6.33
CA LEU A 19 -9.48 -3.72 -6.99
C LEU A 19 -10.18 -3.21 -8.25
N ASN A 20 -10.37 -1.90 -8.35
CA ASN A 20 -10.86 -1.26 -9.57
C ASN A 20 -9.71 -1.01 -10.56
N HIS A 21 -8.89 -2.03 -10.82
CA HIS A 21 -7.77 -1.97 -11.75
C HIS A 21 -8.20 -2.59 -13.06
N SER A 22 -7.94 -1.88 -14.16
CA SER A 22 -8.09 -2.48 -15.50
C SER A 22 -6.96 -3.48 -15.74
N LEU A 23 -7.19 -4.51 -16.54
CA LEU A 23 -6.15 -5.49 -16.95
C LEU A 23 -4.87 -4.86 -17.53
N GLN A 24 -4.95 -3.62 -18.02
CA GLN A 24 -3.85 -2.88 -18.64
C GLN A 24 -3.12 -1.92 -17.69
N ASN A 25 -3.63 -1.71 -16.47
CA ASN A 25 -3.09 -0.73 -15.54
C ASN A 25 -2.86 -1.35 -14.16
N ASN A 26 -1.63 -1.80 -13.93
CA ASN A 26 -1.14 -2.38 -12.67
C ASN A 26 -0.27 -1.40 -11.88
N GLU A 27 -0.36 -0.09 -12.14
CA GLU A 27 0.41 0.95 -11.44
C GLU A 27 -0.51 1.85 -10.60
N PRO A 28 -0.06 2.40 -9.46
CA PRO A 28 -0.80 3.41 -8.71
C PRO A 28 -1.14 4.62 -9.57
N ASP A 29 -2.41 5.01 -9.59
CA ASP A 29 -2.88 6.16 -10.36
C ASP A 29 -3.81 7.07 -9.53
N ARG A 30 -4.68 7.83 -10.21
CA ARG A 30 -5.63 8.75 -9.56
C ARG A 30 -6.87 8.07 -8.97
N ARG A 31 -6.97 6.74 -8.99
CA ARG A 31 -8.03 5.99 -8.30
C ARG A 31 -8.04 6.30 -6.82
N ILE A 32 -9.24 6.40 -6.25
CA ILE A 32 -9.43 6.64 -4.82
C ILE A 32 -8.82 5.46 -4.05
N PHE A 33 -7.99 5.78 -3.07
CA PHE A 33 -7.43 4.80 -2.15
C PHE A 33 -8.26 4.75 -0.87
N ASN A 34 -8.78 3.57 -0.55
CA ASN A 34 -9.45 3.27 0.70
C ASN A 34 -8.51 2.42 1.57
N ARG A 35 -8.02 2.98 2.67
CA ARG A 35 -7.17 2.26 3.62
C ARG A 35 -7.86 1.10 4.33
N PHE A 36 -9.19 1.02 4.26
CA PHE A 36 -9.97 -0.10 4.77
C PHE A 36 -10.29 -1.14 3.69
N ASN A 37 -9.94 -0.91 2.42
CA ASN A 37 -10.02 -1.94 1.39
C ASN A 37 -8.75 -2.79 1.42
N GLY A 38 -8.87 -4.04 1.89
CA GLY A 38 -7.73 -4.94 2.04
C GLY A 38 -7.01 -5.23 0.72
N ASN A 39 -7.75 -5.29 -0.39
CA ASN A 39 -7.17 -5.53 -1.72
C ASN A 39 -6.31 -4.34 -2.18
N GLN A 40 -6.77 -3.10 -1.94
CA GLN A 40 -5.99 -1.89 -2.26
C GLN A 40 -4.74 -1.76 -1.40
N VAL A 41 -4.84 -2.04 -0.10
CA VAL A 41 -3.69 -2.02 0.81
C VAL A 41 -2.65 -3.07 0.39
N LEU A 42 -3.09 -4.29 0.09
CA LEU A 42 -2.22 -5.38 -0.34
C LEU A 42 -1.52 -5.05 -1.67
N PHE A 43 -2.26 -4.49 -2.63
CA PHE A 43 -1.68 -3.98 -3.89
C PHE A 43 -0.60 -2.93 -3.60
N MET A 44 -0.91 -1.94 -2.76
CA MET A 44 0.01 -0.84 -2.48
C MET A 44 1.31 -1.33 -1.83
N ILE A 45 1.23 -2.22 -0.84
CA ILE A 45 2.42 -2.80 -0.17
C ILE A 45 3.30 -3.55 -1.17
N ASN A 46 2.70 -4.43 -1.98
CA ASN A 46 3.44 -5.24 -2.95
C ASN A 46 4.05 -4.40 -4.07
N TYR A 47 3.29 -3.44 -4.60
CA TYR A 47 3.78 -2.52 -5.63
C TYR A 47 4.92 -1.67 -5.09
N PHE A 48 4.75 -1.08 -3.90
CA PHE A 48 5.78 -0.27 -3.26
C PHE A 48 7.06 -1.08 -3.01
N GLY A 49 6.93 -2.29 -2.44
CA GLY A 49 8.05 -3.21 -2.21
C GLY A 49 8.80 -3.59 -3.50
N THR A 50 8.07 -3.76 -4.60
CA THR A 50 8.66 -4.00 -5.93
C THR A 50 9.41 -2.77 -6.43
N SER A 51 8.84 -1.57 -6.26
CA SER A 51 9.43 -0.32 -6.73
C SER A 51 10.77 0.04 -6.04
N VAL A 52 10.96 -0.37 -4.78
CA VAL A 52 12.20 -0.13 -4.04
C VAL A 52 13.22 -1.27 -4.18
N GLY A 53 12.83 -2.40 -4.76
CA GLY A 53 13.71 -3.51 -5.13
C GLY A 53 14.31 -4.36 -3.99
N LYS A 54 14.26 -3.91 -2.72
CA LYS A 54 14.88 -4.61 -1.58
C LYS A 54 14.04 -4.67 -0.31
N MET A 55 12.71 -4.68 -0.43
CA MET A 55 11.83 -4.75 0.75
C MET A 55 11.77 -6.16 1.37
N THR A 56 12.01 -6.22 2.68
CA THR A 56 11.85 -7.39 3.54
C THR A 56 10.41 -7.57 4.02
N PHE A 57 10.08 -8.74 4.56
CA PHE A 57 8.74 -9.06 5.05
C PHE A 57 8.33 -8.14 6.21
N THR A 58 9.25 -7.89 7.12
CA THR A 58 9.06 -6.97 8.24
C THR A 58 8.77 -5.55 7.76
N GLU A 59 9.51 -5.06 6.75
CA GLU A 59 9.22 -3.75 6.15
C GLU A 59 7.81 -3.72 5.52
N GLY A 60 7.38 -4.79 4.84
CA GLY A 60 6.02 -4.88 4.30
C GLY A 60 4.93 -4.71 5.37
N LEU A 61 5.12 -5.30 6.55
CA LEU A 61 4.23 -5.13 7.70
C LEU A 61 4.34 -3.73 8.33
N GLN A 62 5.51 -3.11 8.31
CA GLN A 62 5.67 -1.72 8.73
C GLN A 62 4.94 -0.76 7.79
N ILE A 63 4.94 -1.03 6.47
CA ILE A 63 4.13 -0.25 5.51
C ILE A 63 2.64 -0.40 5.80
N GLU A 64 2.16 -1.62 6.10
CA GLU A 64 0.77 -1.83 6.55
C GLU A 64 0.43 -0.97 7.78
N GLU A 65 1.29 -1.00 8.80
CA GLU A 65 1.14 -0.20 10.02
C GLU A 65 1.08 1.30 9.70
N LEU A 66 2.02 1.80 8.87
CA LEU A 66 2.08 3.19 8.43
C LEU A 66 0.79 3.62 7.72
N ILE A 67 0.32 2.84 6.75
CA ILE A 67 -0.93 3.14 6.03
C ILE A 67 -2.12 3.22 7.00
N SER A 68 -2.19 2.28 7.96
CA SER A 68 -3.32 2.22 8.89
C SER A 68 -3.33 3.38 9.91
N THR A 69 -2.16 3.83 10.35
CA THR A 69 -2.04 4.77 11.48
C THR A 69 -1.65 6.19 11.11
N GLN A 70 -0.86 6.36 10.04
CA GLN A 70 -0.17 7.61 9.73
C GLN A 70 -0.47 8.16 8.32
N LEU A 71 -1.33 7.49 7.54
CA LEU A 71 -1.71 7.98 6.22
C LEU A 71 -2.34 9.40 6.32
N PRO A 72 -1.76 10.42 5.65
CA PRO A 72 -2.30 11.77 5.67
C PRO A 72 -3.71 11.84 5.09
N LYS A 73 -4.54 12.74 5.62
CA LYS A 73 -5.93 12.92 5.16
C LYS A 73 -6.01 13.43 3.71
N GLU A 74 -4.94 14.05 3.25
CA GLU A 74 -4.79 14.64 1.92
C GLU A 74 -4.40 13.57 0.87
N ALA A 75 -3.85 12.43 1.30
CA ALA A 75 -3.44 11.34 0.43
C ALA A 75 -4.64 10.45 0.02
N LYS A 76 -5.48 10.97 -0.88
CA LYS A 76 -6.78 10.37 -1.25
C LYS A 76 -6.72 9.37 -2.41
N SER A 77 -5.63 9.35 -3.17
CA SER A 77 -5.45 8.49 -4.35
C SER A 77 -4.30 7.51 -4.18
N GLU A 78 -4.33 6.40 -4.92
CA GLU A 78 -3.24 5.41 -4.95
C GLU A 78 -1.89 6.09 -5.23
N LEU A 79 -1.84 6.97 -6.23
CA LEU A 79 -0.63 7.73 -6.59
C LEU A 79 -0.15 8.64 -5.44
N SER A 80 -1.07 9.32 -4.74
CA SER A 80 -0.68 10.15 -3.59
C SER A 80 -0.19 9.33 -2.41
N VAL A 81 -0.78 8.15 -2.16
CA VAL A 81 -0.31 7.22 -1.13
C VAL A 81 1.08 6.69 -1.48
N PHE A 82 1.29 6.28 -2.73
CA PHE A 82 2.58 5.82 -3.21
C PHE A 82 3.67 6.90 -3.07
N ASN A 83 3.39 8.14 -3.46
CA ASN A 83 4.33 9.25 -3.31
C ASN A 83 4.62 9.58 -1.85
N TRP A 84 3.61 9.50 -0.98
CA TRP A 84 3.79 9.66 0.47
C TRP A 84 4.71 8.56 1.04
N LEU A 85 4.48 7.30 0.69
CA LEU A 85 5.34 6.17 1.10
C LEU A 85 6.78 6.35 0.63
N ARG A 86 6.99 6.81 -0.61
CA ARG A 86 8.34 7.14 -1.12
C ARG A 86 9.00 8.22 -0.28
N GLY A 87 8.28 9.28 0.08
CA GLY A 87 8.77 10.34 0.96
C GLY A 87 9.21 9.76 2.30
N VAL A 88 8.31 9.04 2.97
CA VAL A 88 8.57 8.40 4.27
C VAL A 88 9.79 7.46 4.21
N TYR A 89 9.87 6.60 3.21
CA TYR A 89 10.95 5.62 3.06
C TYR A 89 12.32 6.27 2.79
N LEU A 90 12.37 7.36 2.01
CA LEU A 90 13.61 8.11 1.79
C LEU A 90 14.15 8.75 3.08
N TYR A 91 13.28 9.08 4.04
CA TYR A 91 13.71 9.60 5.34
C TYR A 91 14.19 8.51 6.31
N PHE A 92 13.66 7.28 6.21
CA PHE A 92 14.06 6.17 7.09
C PHE A 92 15.32 5.41 6.65
N ASN A 93 15.68 5.47 5.36
CA ASN A 93 16.82 4.75 4.79
C ASN A 93 18.08 5.60 4.53
N ASN A 94 18.15 6.80 5.13
CA ASN A 94 19.38 7.59 5.26
C ASN A 94 19.91 7.49 6.69
#